data_AF-A0A0X1S0E3-F1
#
_entry.id   AF-A0A0X1S0E3-F1
#
_cell.length_a   1.000
_cell.length_b   1.000
_cell.length_c   1.000
_cell.angle_alpha   90.00
_cell.angle_beta   90.00
_cell.angle_gamma   90.00
#
_symmetry.space_group_name_H-M   'P 1'
#
loop_
_entity.id
_entity.type
_entity.pdbx_description
1 polymer ?
#
loop_
_entity_poly.entity_id
_entity_poly.type
_entity_poly.pdbx_seq_one_letter_code
_entity_poly.pdbx_strand_id
1 'polypeptide(L)'
;MDSTNTQLLIDAAKSIIDNAVALQKGEPTGKKGMENYSHFSASVHSFQVYTFMDPEFESFQPLKDFQQAVAKFDEHYSKLRYEINVKADQKASKPDLEALQEQFEKLKQAFNG
;
A
#
# COMPACT_ATOMS: atom_id res chain seq x y z
N MET A 1 -15.52 -13.20 -9.63
CA MET A 1 -14.64 -12.05 -9.91
C MET A 1 -14.03 -12.24 -11.28
N ASP A 2 -13.95 -11.17 -12.07
CA ASP A 2 -13.32 -11.22 -13.39
C ASP A 2 -11.79 -11.44 -13.25
N SER A 3 -11.23 -12.37 -14.01
CA SER A 3 -9.81 -12.75 -13.89
C SER A 3 -8.87 -11.64 -14.31
N THR A 4 -9.26 -10.80 -15.28
CA THR A 4 -8.45 -9.68 -15.74
C THR A 4 -8.44 -8.57 -14.69
N ASN A 5 -9.61 -8.23 -14.13
CA ASN A 5 -9.73 -7.26 -13.04
C ASN A 5 -8.96 -7.71 -11.79
N THR A 6 -9.03 -9.00 -11.47
CA THR A 6 -8.29 -9.60 -10.36
C THR A 6 -6.77 -9.47 -10.53
N GLN A 7 -6.25 -9.75 -11.74
CA GLN A 7 -4.82 -9.62 -12.01
C GLN A 7 -4.35 -8.16 -11.90
N LEU A 8 -5.09 -7.21 -12.48
CA LEU A 8 -4.78 -5.78 -12.38
C LEU A 8 -4.73 -5.32 -10.91
N LEU A 9 -5.68 -5.78 -10.10
CA LEU A 9 -5.73 -5.47 -8.68
C LEU A 9 -4.51 -6.04 -7.94
N ILE A 10 -4.12 -7.29 -8.20
CA ILE A 10 -2.95 -7.93 -7.58
C ILE A 10 -1.65 -7.22 -7.98
N ASP A 11 -1.50 -6.84 -9.25
CA ASP A 11 -0.32 -6.12 -9.72
C ASP A 11 -0.21 -4.73 -9.09
N ALA A 12 -1.34 -4.04 -8.93
CA ALA A 12 -1.38 -2.77 -8.21
C ALA A 12 -1.08 -2.92 -6.72
N ALA A 13 -1.63 -3.95 -6.06
CA ALA A 13 -1.31 -4.27 -4.67
C ALA A 13 0.18 -4.59 -4.49
N LYS A 14 0.79 -5.30 -5.43
CA LYS A 14 2.23 -5.55 -5.45
C LYS A 14 3.03 -4.25 -5.56
N SER A 15 2.60 -3.32 -6.40
CA SER A 15 3.25 -2.01 -6.52
C SER A 15 3.24 -1.23 -5.19
N ILE A 16 2.16 -1.33 -4.41
CA ILE A 16 2.10 -0.76 -3.06
C ILE A 16 3.18 -1.39 -2.17
N ILE A 17 3.33 -2.72 -2.17
CA ILE A 17 4.35 -3.41 -1.36
C ILE A 17 5.76 -2.95 -1.74
N ASP A 18 6.07 -2.93 -3.03
CA ASP A 18 7.41 -2.57 -3.51
C ASP A 18 7.75 -1.12 -3.11
N ASN A 19 6.79 -0.20 -3.24
CA ASN A 19 6.98 1.21 -2.83
C ASN A 19 6.99 1.39 -1.31
N ALA A 20 6.22 0.62 -0.54
CA ALA A 20 6.24 0.65 0.92
C ALA A 20 7.61 0.19 1.46
N VAL A 21 8.18 -0.86 0.88
CA VAL A 21 9.55 -1.32 1.21
C VAL A 21 10.58 -0.25 0.87
N ALA A 22 10.47 0.38 -0.31
CA ALA A 22 11.37 1.45 -0.71
C ALA A 22 11.27 2.66 0.23
N LEU A 23 10.06 3.06 0.62
CA LEU A 23 9.80 4.14 1.56
C LEU A 23 10.34 3.84 2.97
N GLN A 24 10.19 2.60 3.44
CA GLN A 24 10.69 2.18 4.76
C GLN A 24 12.22 2.16 4.83
N LYS A 25 12.89 1.79 3.74
CA LYS A 25 14.37 1.73 3.65
C LYS A 25 15.02 3.03 3.16
N GLY A 26 14.24 3.94 2.60
CA GLY A 26 14.72 5.16 1.96
C GLY A 26 15.08 6.28 2.94
N GLU A 27 15.18 7.50 2.43
CA GLU A 27 15.41 8.67 3.28
C GLU A 27 14.14 9.02 4.08
N PRO A 28 14.24 9.21 5.41
CA PRO A 28 13.06 9.48 6.25
C PRO A 28 12.55 10.93 6.19
N THR A 29 13.24 11.81 5.48
CA THR A 29 12.95 13.25 5.44
C THR A 29 13.50 13.92 4.18
N GLY A 30 13.18 15.19 3.98
CA GLY A 30 13.65 15.98 2.85
C GLY A 30 13.00 15.60 1.53
N LYS A 31 13.55 16.15 0.43
CA LYS A 31 13.02 15.95 -0.93
C LYS A 31 12.89 14.47 -1.30
N LYS A 32 13.91 13.66 -1.01
CA LYS A 32 13.90 12.22 -1.30
C LYS A 32 12.83 11.47 -0.49
N GLY A 33 12.63 11.84 0.78
CA GLY A 33 11.56 11.27 1.60
C GLY A 33 10.17 11.57 1.02
N MET A 34 9.94 12.81 0.58
CA MET A 34 8.69 13.20 -0.10
C MET A 34 8.51 12.49 -1.45
N GLU A 35 9.57 12.32 -2.24
CA GLU A 35 9.54 11.60 -3.52
C GLU A 35 9.14 10.13 -3.30
N ASN A 36 9.79 9.44 -2.36
CA ASN A 36 9.44 8.07 -1.99
C ASN A 36 7.99 7.96 -1.50
N TYR A 37 7.54 8.92 -0.68
CA TYR A 37 6.16 8.97 -0.24
C TYR A 37 5.18 9.19 -1.39
N SER A 38 5.54 10.04 -2.36
CA SER A 38 4.72 10.32 -3.54
C SER A 38 4.56 9.08 -4.41
N HIS A 39 5.62 8.28 -4.60
CA HIS A 39 5.54 7.00 -5.31
C HIS A 39 4.62 5.99 -4.60
N PHE A 40 4.75 5.86 -3.28
CA PHE A 40 3.84 5.05 -2.48
C PHE A 40 2.39 5.53 -2.62
N SER A 41 2.13 6.82 -2.39
CA SER A 41 0.79 7.40 -2.50
C SER A 41 0.17 7.23 -3.89
N ALA A 42 0.96 7.33 -4.97
CA ALA A 42 0.50 7.10 -6.34
C ALA A 42 0.11 5.64 -6.59
N SER A 43 0.86 4.69 -6.01
CA SER A 43 0.52 3.27 -6.09
C SER A 43 -0.76 2.92 -5.32
N VAL A 44 -0.96 3.52 -4.14
CA VAL A 44 -2.21 3.40 -3.39
C VAL A 44 -3.40 3.94 -4.18
N HIS A 45 -3.23 5.11 -4.83
CA HIS A 45 -4.28 5.67 -5.67
C HIS A 45 -4.63 4.76 -6.86
N SER A 46 -3.62 4.26 -7.58
CA SER A 46 -3.82 3.34 -8.71
C SER A 46 -4.58 2.08 -8.28
N PHE A 47 -4.19 1.50 -7.15
CA PHE A 47 -4.87 0.35 -6.56
C PHE A 47 -6.35 0.63 -6.23
N GLN A 48 -6.65 1.78 -5.61
CA GLN A 48 -8.02 2.17 -5.30
C GLN A 48 -8.90 2.25 -6.56
N VAL A 49 -8.38 2.75 -7.68
CA VAL A 49 -9.12 2.77 -8.95
C VAL A 49 -9.52 1.35 -9.38
N TYR A 50 -8.60 0.38 -9.28
CA TYR A 50 -8.89 -1.02 -9.62
C TYR A 50 -9.91 -1.67 -8.68
N THR A 51 -10.04 -1.22 -7.43
CA THR A 51 -11.08 -1.71 -6.52
C THR A 51 -12.50 -1.37 -6.96
N PHE A 52 -12.68 -0.36 -7.83
CA PHE A 52 -13.99 0.02 -8.37
C PHE A 52 -14.34 -0.66 -9.70
N MET A 53 -13.42 -1.46 -10.26
CA MET A 53 -13.63 -2.11 -11.56
C MET A 53 -14.48 -3.39 -11.49
N ASP A 54 -14.63 -3.98 -10.30
CA ASP A 54 -15.48 -5.16 -10.06
C ASP A 54 -16.28 -4.93 -8.76
N PRO A 55 -17.63 -4.94 -8.81
CA PRO A 55 -18.46 -4.73 -7.62
C PRO A 55 -18.28 -5.83 -6.56
N GLU A 56 -17.83 -7.03 -6.92
CA GLU A 56 -17.60 -8.10 -5.94
C GLU A 56 -16.48 -7.75 -4.96
N PHE A 57 -15.54 -6.90 -5.36
CA PHE A 57 -14.46 -6.39 -4.51
C PHE A 57 -14.96 -5.61 -3.30
N GLU A 58 -16.10 -4.91 -3.40
CA GLU A 58 -16.67 -4.15 -2.28
C GLU A 58 -17.01 -5.04 -1.08
N SER A 59 -17.34 -6.30 -1.32
CA SER A 59 -17.69 -7.27 -0.28
C SER A 59 -16.51 -8.16 0.15
N PHE A 60 -15.39 -8.11 -0.57
CA PHE A 60 -14.30 -9.06 -0.42
C PHE A 60 -13.42 -8.75 0.80
N GLN A 61 -13.54 -9.57 1.85
CA GLN A 61 -12.86 -9.31 3.13
C GLN A 61 -11.32 -9.25 3.02
N PRO A 62 -10.63 -10.15 2.30
CA PRO A 62 -9.17 -10.07 2.16
C PRO A 62 -8.69 -8.74 1.56
N LEU A 63 -9.48 -8.16 0.65
CA LEU A 63 -9.18 -6.85 0.07
C LEU A 63 -9.33 -5.73 1.11
N LYS A 64 -10.39 -5.76 1.93
CA LYS A 64 -10.58 -4.79 3.02
C LYS A 64 -9.46 -4.86 4.05
N ASP A 65 -9.03 -6.07 4.40
CA ASP A 65 -7.94 -6.29 5.36
C ASP A 65 -6.62 -5.72 4.82
N PHE A 66 -6.35 -5.93 3.52
CA PHE A 66 -5.21 -5.31 2.85
C PHE A 66 -5.31 -3.78 2.83
N GLN A 67 -6.47 -3.20 2.48
CA GLN A 67 -6.70 -1.75 2.51
C GLN A 67 -6.46 -1.14 3.91
N GLN A 68 -6.90 -1.83 4.96
CA GLN A 68 -6.65 -1.39 6.34
C GLN A 68 -5.16 -1.43 6.69
N ALA A 69 -4.43 -2.45 6.25
CA ALA A 69 -2.99 -2.52 6.46
C ALA A 69 -2.24 -1.41 5.71
N VAL A 70 -2.68 -1.07 4.49
CA VAL A 70 -2.14 0.07 3.73
C VAL A 70 -2.33 1.38 4.49
N ALA A 71 -3.54 1.61 5.03
CA ALA A 71 -3.85 2.82 5.79
C ALA A 71 -2.97 2.94 7.06
N LYS A 72 -2.82 1.85 7.82
CA LYS A 72 -1.96 1.83 9.02
C LYS A 72 -0.49 2.14 8.68
N PHE A 73 0.02 1.59 7.58
CA PHE A 73 1.38 1.90 7.14
C PHE A 73 1.51 3.38 6.69
N ASP A 74 0.53 3.92 5.97
CA ASP A 74 0.51 5.33 5.51
C ASP A 74 0.55 6.34 6.68
N GLU A 75 -0.06 6.03 7.83
CA GLU A 75 -0.09 6.91 9.00
C GLU A 75 1.32 7.38 9.43
N HIS A 76 2.34 6.51 9.33
CA HIS A 76 3.73 6.81 9.67
C HIS A 76 4.39 7.85 8.76
N TYR A 77 3.87 8.04 7.55
CA TYR A 77 4.48 8.86 6.50
C TYR A 77 3.58 9.99 6.00
N SER A 78 2.29 9.99 6.37
CA SER A 78 1.27 10.93 5.89
C SER A 78 1.67 12.42 5.96
N LYS A 79 2.50 12.81 6.94
CA LYS A 79 3.02 14.17 7.08
C LYS A 79 3.95 14.60 5.95
N LEU A 80 4.67 13.66 5.31
CA LEU A 80 5.52 13.92 4.15
C LEU A 80 4.72 14.42 2.93
N ARG A 81 3.39 14.33 2.95
CA ARG A 81 2.52 14.92 1.93
C ARG A 81 2.62 16.45 1.89
N TYR A 82 2.85 17.11 3.03
CA TYR A 82 2.79 18.57 3.15
C TYR A 82 3.99 19.19 3.89
N GLU A 83 4.82 18.40 4.57
CA GLU A 83 6.01 18.88 5.30
C GLU A 83 7.29 18.21 4.83
N ILE A 84 8.18 18.96 4.17
CA ILE A 84 9.47 18.43 3.69
C ILE A 84 10.46 18.09 4.81
N ASN A 85 10.36 18.78 5.95
CA ASN A 85 11.31 18.65 7.06
C ASN A 85 10.83 17.69 8.16
N VAL A 86 9.66 17.05 7.99
CA VAL A 86 9.23 16.02 8.93
C VAL A 86 10.10 14.78 8.75
N LYS A 87 10.49 14.17 9.87
CA LYS A 87 11.20 12.89 9.86
C LYS A 87 10.21 11.79 10.16
N ALA A 88 9.92 10.94 9.18
CA ALA A 88 9.08 9.77 9.35
C ALA A 88 9.75 8.76 10.29
N ASP A 89 8.96 8.11 11.15
CA ASP A 89 9.44 7.07 12.06
C ASP A 89 9.48 5.71 11.37
N GLN A 90 10.53 5.48 10.59
CA GLN A 90 10.75 4.22 9.88
C GLN A 90 10.92 3.00 10.80
N LYS A 91 11.23 3.22 12.08
CA LYS A 91 11.36 2.15 13.05
C LYS A 91 9.98 1.72 13.55
N ALA A 92 9.12 2.69 13.84
CA ALA A 92 7.74 2.44 14.23
C ALA A 92 6.90 1.86 13.08
N SER A 93 7.25 2.15 11.81
CA SER A 93 6.52 1.61 10.65
C SER A 93 6.82 0.14 10.32
N LYS A 94 7.89 -0.44 10.87
CA LYS A 94 8.35 -1.78 10.51
C LYS A 94 7.29 -2.88 10.80
N PRO A 95 6.65 -2.93 11.98
CA PRO A 95 5.60 -3.92 12.24
C PRO A 95 4.40 -3.78 11.28
N ASP A 96 4.02 -2.54 10.92
CA ASP A 96 2.93 -2.31 9.98
C ASP A 96 3.31 -2.65 8.54
N LEU A 97 4.59 -2.52 8.16
CA LEU A 97 5.10 -3.04 6.89
C LEU A 97 5.01 -4.57 6.82
N GLU A 98 5.41 -5.26 7.89
CA GLU A 98 5.34 -6.73 7.99
C GLU A 98 3.88 -7.20 7.92
N ALA A 99 2.97 -6.53 8.63
CA ALA A 99 1.54 -6.80 8.56
C ALA A 99 0.96 -6.55 7.16
N LEU A 100 1.37 -5.47 6.50
CA LEU A 100 0.96 -5.16 5.12
C LEU A 100 1.43 -6.25 4.13
N GLN A 101 2.67 -6.73 4.27
CA GLN A 101 3.17 -7.85 3.47
C GLN A 101 2.40 -9.15 3.73
N GLU A 102 2.08 -9.46 4.99
CA GLU A 102 1.27 -10.62 5.34
C GLU A 102 -0.13 -10.55 4.71
N GLN A 103 -0.80 -9.38 4.77
CA GLN A 103 -2.11 -9.21 4.14
C GLN A 103 -2.05 -9.31 2.62
N PHE A 104 -0.95 -8.88 1.99
CA PHE A 104 -0.77 -9.11 0.55
C PHE A 104 -0.68 -10.59 0.19
N GLU A 105 0.03 -11.39 0.98
CA GLU A 105 0.09 -12.85 0.77
C GLU A 105 -1.29 -13.51 0.94
N LYS A 106 -2.05 -13.11 1.97
CA LYS A 106 -3.43 -13.59 2.16
C LYS A 106 -4.36 -13.18 1.02
N LEU A 107 -4.23 -11.95 0.53
CA LEU A 107 -5.00 -11.46 -0.62
C LEU A 107 -4.74 -12.32 -1.86
N LYS A 108 -3.46 -12.58 -2.19
CA LYS A 108 -3.09 -13.47 -3.31
C LYS A 108 -3.65 -14.87 -3.15
N GLN A 109 -3.57 -15.45 -1.95
CA GLN A 109 -4.12 -16.78 -1.71
C GLN A 109 -5.63 -16.81 -1.90
N ALA A 110 -6.34 -15.78 -1.44
CA ALA A 110 -7.80 -15.71 -1.54
C ALA A 110 -8.31 -15.56 -2.97
N PHE A 111 -7.52 -15.02 -3.90
CA PHE A 111 -7.85 -14.96 -5.32
C PHE A 111 -7.47 -16.22 -6.11
N ASN A 112 -6.57 -17.05 -5.58
CA ASN A 112 -6.10 -18.29 -6.21
C ASN A 112 -6.80 -19.55 -5.65
N GLY A 113 -7.64 -19.40 -4.63
CA GLY A 113 -8.35 -20.47 -3.93
C GLY A 113 -9.78 -20.69 -4.40
#